data_AF-A0A9E6QW18-F1
#
_entry.id   AF-A0A9E6QW18-F1
#
_cell.length_a   1.000
_cell.length_b   1.000
_cell.length_c   1.000
_cell.angle_alpha   90.00
_cell.angle_beta   90.00
_cell.angle_gamma   90.00
#
_symmetry.space_group_name_H-M   'P 1'
#
loop_
_entity.id
_entity.type
_entity.pdbx_description
1 polymer ?
#
loop_
_entity_poly.entity_id
_entity_poly.type
_entity_poly.pdbx_seq_one_letter_code
_entity_poly.pdbx_strand_id
1 'polypeptide(L)'
;MRSERFTGQLPWPGFVLLALLVLAVGGFSLFVGYHKAFSPIEILAQNSAWTVHLPVWLGRMVGVLEVLAASVMLLGLALRPLARIGYFAAIWITLNHVAAALIHATHDEAHALPANAVYLALCGLIVWLYRRRAT
;
A
#
# COMPACT_ATOMS: atom_id res chain seq x y z
N MET A 1 6.64 -42.51 0.81
CA MET A 1 5.84 -41.28 0.95
C MET A 1 6.43 -40.40 2.05
N ARG A 2 7.40 -39.54 1.71
CA ARG A 2 7.90 -38.49 2.63
C ARG A 2 8.76 -37.47 1.88
N SER A 3 8.64 -36.23 2.34
CA SER A 3 9.37 -35.01 1.98
C SER A 3 8.92 -34.29 0.71
N GLU A 4 7.69 -33.80 0.71
CA GLU A 4 7.50 -32.46 0.15
C GLU A 4 8.27 -31.50 1.06
N ARG A 5 9.45 -31.10 0.58
CA ARG A 5 10.16 -29.97 1.15
C ARG A 5 9.23 -28.78 1.04
N PHE A 6 8.67 -28.32 2.15
CA PHE A 6 8.20 -26.95 2.31
C PHE A 6 9.41 -26.03 2.13
N THR A 7 9.85 -25.85 0.89
CA THR A 7 10.66 -24.71 0.51
C THR A 7 9.72 -23.52 0.70
N GLY A 8 10.16 -22.46 1.39
CA GLY A 8 9.34 -21.27 1.69
C GLY A 8 8.96 -20.46 0.43
N GLN A 9 8.32 -21.10 -0.54
CA GLN A 9 7.86 -20.56 -1.80
C GLN A 9 6.34 -20.58 -1.79
N LEU A 10 5.77 -19.38 -1.87
CA LEU A 10 4.34 -19.20 -2.11
C LEU A 10 3.97 -19.97 -3.40
N PRO A 11 2.95 -20.86 -3.39
CA PRO A 11 2.59 -21.65 -4.56
C PRO A 11 2.19 -20.71 -5.71
N TRP A 12 2.34 -21.18 -6.96
CA TRP A 12 2.12 -20.36 -8.17
C TRP A 12 0.83 -19.54 -8.16
N PRO A 13 -0.36 -20.09 -7.81
CA PRO A 13 -1.58 -19.28 -7.74
C PRO A 13 -1.49 -18.15 -6.71
N GLY A 14 -0.88 -18.43 -5.55
CA GLY A 14 -0.66 -17.43 -4.50
C GLY A 14 0.33 -16.35 -4.93
N PHE A 15 1.40 -16.72 -5.65
CA PHE A 15 2.34 -15.75 -6.19
C PHE A 15 1.72 -14.88 -7.28
N VAL A 16 0.94 -15.45 -8.20
CA VAL A 16 0.22 -14.69 -9.23
C VAL A 16 -0.76 -13.72 -8.59
N LEU A 17 -1.54 -14.16 -7.59
CA LEU A 17 -2.43 -13.28 -6.85
C LEU A 17 -1.67 -12.15 -6.15
N LEU A 18 -0.56 -12.46 -5.47
CA LEU A 18 0.30 -11.45 -4.84
C LEU A 18 0.80 -10.44 -5.88
N ALA A 19 1.27 -10.91 -7.04
CA ALA A 19 1.77 -10.06 -8.10
C ALA A 19 0.71 -9.12 -8.64
N LEU A 20 -0.49 -9.63 -8.96
CA LEU A 20 -1.60 -8.81 -9.44
C LEU A 20 -2.01 -7.74 -8.43
N LEU A 21 -2.12 -8.12 -7.15
CA LEU A 21 -2.49 -7.19 -6.09
C LEU A 21 -1.41 -6.13 -5.85
N VAL A 22 -0.13 -6.53 -5.81
CA VAL A 22 0.99 -5.60 -5.61
C VAL A 22 1.16 -4.67 -6.81
N LEU A 23 0.94 -5.13 -8.04
CA LEU A 23 0.97 -4.26 -9.20
C LEU A 23 -0.17 -3.24 -9.17
N ALA A 24 -1.40 -3.67 -8.84
CA ALA A 24 -2.55 -2.79 -8.75
C ALA A 24 -2.42 -1.78 -7.60
N VAL A 25 -2.24 -2.26 -6.37
CA VAL A 25 -2.15 -1.40 -5.17
C VAL A 25 -0.85 -0.60 -5.16
N GLY A 26 0.27 -1.21 -5.52
CA GLY A 26 1.57 -0.54 -5.59
C GLY A 26 1.61 0.53 -6.69
N GLY A 27 1.07 0.22 -7.88
CA GLY A 27 0.94 1.21 -8.96
C GLY A 27 0.06 2.39 -8.55
N PHE A 28 -1.10 2.12 -7.94
CA PHE A 28 -1.96 3.17 -7.40
C PHE A 28 -1.26 3.98 -6.31
N SER A 29 -0.57 3.33 -5.36
CA SER A 29 0.16 3.98 -4.27
C SER A 29 1.29 4.88 -4.78
N LEU A 30 2.02 4.47 -5.83
CA LEU A 30 3.00 5.32 -6.51
C LEU A 30 2.34 6.57 -7.08
N PHE A 31 1.21 6.40 -7.78
CA PHE A 31 0.46 7.50 -8.37
C PHE A 31 -0.03 8.50 -7.31
N VAL A 32 -0.77 8.03 -6.29
CA VAL A 32 -1.32 8.93 -5.27
C VAL A 32 -0.22 9.53 -4.38
N GLY A 33 0.83 8.77 -4.07
CA GLY A 33 1.98 9.26 -3.31
C GLY A 33 2.70 10.38 -4.04
N TYR A 34 2.93 10.23 -5.35
CA TYR A 34 3.52 11.27 -6.20
C TYR A 34 2.66 12.54 -6.18
N HIS A 35 1.34 12.41 -6.36
CA HIS A 35 0.45 13.58 -6.31
C HIS A 35 0.48 14.26 -4.95
N LYS A 36 0.40 13.51 -3.84
CA LYS A 36 0.52 14.05 -2.48
C LYS A 36 1.84 14.81 -2.28
N ALA A 37 2.94 14.31 -2.83
CA ALA A 37 4.26 14.92 -2.70
C ALA A 37 4.43 16.21 -3.52
N PHE A 38 3.84 16.30 -4.72
CA PHE A 38 4.23 17.34 -5.68
C PHE A 38 3.10 18.17 -6.28
N SER A 39 1.83 17.72 -6.27
CA SER A 39 0.74 18.47 -6.89
C SER A 39 0.30 19.68 -6.07
N PRO A 40 -0.21 20.77 -6.67
CA PRO A 40 -0.79 21.89 -5.94
C PRO A 40 -1.87 21.44 -4.95
N ILE A 41 -2.01 22.14 -3.82
CA ILE A 41 -2.92 21.73 -2.75
C ILE A 41 -4.39 21.80 -3.20
N GLU A 42 -4.70 22.70 -4.13
CA GLU A 42 -6.02 22.86 -4.73
C GLU A 42 -6.42 21.62 -5.54
N ILE A 43 -5.46 21.05 -6.28
CA ILE A 43 -5.65 19.79 -7.02
C ILE A 43 -5.85 18.63 -6.04
N LEU A 44 -5.11 18.61 -4.94
CA LEU A 44 -5.28 17.59 -3.90
C LEU A 44 -6.67 17.67 -3.24
N ALA A 45 -7.16 18.88 -2.96
CA ALA A 45 -8.47 19.10 -2.38
C ALA A 45 -9.61 18.67 -3.33
N GLN A 46 -9.48 18.97 -4.63
CA GLN A 46 -10.44 18.54 -5.64
C GLN A 46 -10.56 17.02 -5.78
N ASN A 47 -9.52 16.28 -5.41
CA ASN A 47 -9.46 14.83 -5.51
C ASN A 47 -9.58 14.12 -4.15
N SER A 48 -10.10 14.82 -3.13
CA SER A 48 -10.30 14.30 -1.78
C SER A 48 -9.05 13.64 -1.19
N ALA A 49 -7.87 14.20 -1.43
CA ALA A 49 -6.65 13.68 -0.83
C ALA A 49 -6.64 14.00 0.67
N TRP A 50 -6.76 12.99 1.53
CA TRP A 50 -6.86 13.17 2.99
C TRP A 50 -5.76 14.05 3.62
N THR A 51 -4.58 14.13 2.98
CA THR A 51 -3.45 14.94 3.45
C THR A 51 -3.69 16.44 3.40
N VAL A 52 -4.75 16.92 2.74
CA VAL A 52 -5.13 18.35 2.76
C VAL A 52 -5.54 18.84 4.15
N HIS A 53 -5.93 17.91 5.02
CA HIS A 53 -6.26 18.17 6.43
C HIS A 53 -5.03 18.21 7.34
N LEU A 54 -3.83 18.05 6.79
CA LEU A 54 -2.55 18.13 7.52
C LEU A 54 -1.81 19.43 7.22
N PRO A 55 -0.84 19.82 8.06
CA PRO A 55 0.17 20.80 7.66
C PRO A 55 0.83 20.39 6.34
N VAL A 56 0.99 21.34 5.41
CA VAL A 56 1.44 21.07 4.03
C VAL A 56 2.69 20.22 3.99
N TRP A 57 3.71 20.57 4.77
CA TRP A 57 4.98 19.83 4.80
C TRP A 57 4.79 18.37 5.21
N LEU A 58 3.88 18.08 6.15
CA LEU A 58 3.60 16.73 6.62
C LEU A 58 2.85 15.93 5.55
N GLY A 59 1.86 16.54 4.89
CA GLY A 59 1.19 15.95 3.74
C GLY A 59 2.15 15.59 2.59
N ARG A 60 3.14 16.45 2.33
CA ARG A 60 4.20 16.15 1.34
C ARG A 60 5.08 14.98 1.77
N MET A 61 5.48 14.94 3.04
CA MET A 61 6.27 13.84 3.60
C MET A 61 5.53 12.51 3.50
N VAL A 62 4.23 12.48 3.79
CA VAL A 62 3.38 11.30 3.59
C VAL A 62 3.45 10.83 2.12
N GLY A 63 3.31 11.75 1.17
CA GLY A 63 3.41 11.43 -0.25
C GLY A 63 4.75 10.80 -0.64
N VAL A 64 5.87 11.38 -0.18
CA VAL A 64 7.22 10.82 -0.43
C VAL A 64 7.36 9.43 0.17
N LEU A 65 6.94 9.24 1.43
CA LEU A 65 7.01 7.95 2.10
C LEU A 65 6.14 6.90 1.40
N GLU A 66 5.00 7.30 0.84
CA GLU A 66 4.11 6.41 0.09
C GLU A 66 4.73 5.94 -1.22
N VAL A 67 5.41 6.83 -1.94
CA VAL A 67 6.19 6.45 -3.13
C VAL A 67 7.32 5.49 -2.76
N LEU A 68 8.05 5.76 -1.67
CA LEU A 68 9.14 4.91 -1.21
C LEU A 68 8.63 3.52 -0.79
N ALA A 69 7.56 3.46 0.00
CA ALA A 69 6.96 2.20 0.43
C ALA A 69 6.43 1.40 -0.77
N ALA A 70 5.73 2.04 -1.71
CA ALA A 70 5.22 1.36 -2.91
C ALA A 70 6.36 0.81 -3.78
N SER A 71 7.45 1.59 -3.94
CA SER A 71 8.65 1.14 -4.67
C SER A 71 9.30 -0.06 -3.99
N VAL A 72 9.49 -0.01 -2.66
CA VAL A 72 10.06 -1.12 -1.88
C VAL A 72 9.16 -2.36 -1.92
N MET A 73 7.83 -2.18 -1.87
CA MET A 73 6.87 -3.26 -2.04
C MET A 73 6.97 -3.90 -3.42
N LEU A 74 7.15 -3.14 -4.50
CA LEU A 74 7.35 -3.68 -5.84
C LEU A 74 8.70 -4.40 -5.97
N LEU A 75 9.76 -3.85 -5.39
CA LEU A 75 11.08 -4.50 -5.36
C LEU A 75 11.06 -5.81 -4.58
N GLY A 76 10.31 -5.89 -3.47
CA GLY A 76 10.12 -7.12 -2.70
C GLY A 76 9.34 -8.22 -3.45
N LEU A 77 8.54 -7.83 -4.45
CA LEU A 77 7.84 -8.77 -5.32
C LEU A 77 8.82 -9.37 -6.31
N ALA A 78 9.56 -8.51 -7.00
CA ALA A 78 10.52 -8.88 -8.04
C ALA A 78 11.73 -9.64 -7.48
N LEU A 79 12.24 -9.21 -6.33
CA LEU A 79 13.49 -9.72 -5.75
C LEU A 79 13.19 -10.44 -4.43
N ARG A 80 13.28 -11.77 -4.45
CA ARG A 80 13.04 -12.63 -3.27
C ARG A 80 13.85 -12.22 -2.02
N PRO A 81 15.14 -11.84 -2.10
CA PRO A 81 15.89 -11.38 -0.93
C PRO A 81 15.28 -10.14 -0.25
N LEU A 82 14.52 -9.33 -1.00
CA LEU A 82 13.84 -8.14 -0.50
C LEU A 82 12.41 -8.40 -0.02
N ALA A 83 11.91 -9.66 -0.10
CA ALA A 83 10.53 -9.98 0.26
C ALA A 83 10.15 -9.58 1.69
N ARG A 84 11.10 -9.67 2.63
CA ARG A 84 10.89 -9.24 4.02
C ARG A 84 10.71 -7.72 4.15
N ILE A 85 11.46 -6.94 3.36
CA ILE A 85 11.31 -5.48 3.36
C ILE A 85 10.03 -5.08 2.60
N GLY A 86 9.69 -5.78 1.51
CA GLY A 86 8.42 -5.62 0.81
C GLY A 86 7.20 -5.90 1.69
N TYR A 87 7.29 -6.89 2.59
CA TYR A 87 6.30 -7.16 3.62
C TYR A 87 6.10 -5.96 4.57
N PHE A 88 7.18 -5.38 5.09
CA PHE A 88 7.08 -4.19 5.96
C PHE A 88 6.56 -2.96 5.21
N ALA A 89 6.92 -2.81 3.94
CA ALA A 89 6.39 -1.74 3.10
C ALA A 89 4.87 -1.90 2.87
N ALA A 90 4.37 -3.12 2.67
CA ALA A 90 2.93 -3.39 2.59
C ALA A 90 2.20 -3.06 3.90
N ILE A 91 2.81 -3.35 5.06
CA ILE A 91 2.26 -2.95 6.37
C ILE A 91 2.18 -1.42 6.46
N TRP A 92 3.24 -0.71 6.08
CA TRP A 92 3.24 0.74 6.11
C TRP A 92 2.14 1.33 5.21
N ILE A 93 1.97 0.83 3.98
CA ILE A 93 0.89 1.26 3.06
C ILE A 93 -0.48 0.99 3.69
N THR A 94 -0.65 -0.16 4.34
CA THR A 94 -1.89 -0.48 5.06
C THR A 94 -2.18 0.56 6.14
N LEU A 95 -1.19 0.89 6.98
CA LEU A 95 -1.32 1.88 8.05
C LEU A 95 -1.61 3.28 7.50
N ASN A 96 -1.01 3.65 6.36
CA ASN A 96 -1.29 4.90 5.67
C ASN A 96 -2.77 5.00 5.23
N HIS A 97 -3.34 3.91 4.72
CA HIS A 97 -4.77 3.85 4.39
C HIS A 97 -5.69 3.83 5.61
N VAL A 98 -5.24 3.26 6.75
CA VAL A 98 -5.98 3.38 8.02
C VAL A 98 -6.04 4.84 8.45
N ALA A 99 -4.91 5.54 8.41
CA ALA A 99 -4.86 6.98 8.73
C ALA A 99 -5.77 7.79 7.80
N ALA A 100 -5.74 7.51 6.48
CA ALA A 100 -6.63 8.13 5.51
C ALA A 100 -8.11 7.93 5.89
N ALA A 101 -8.52 6.69 6.14
CA ALA A 101 -9.91 6.37 6.51
C ALA A 101 -10.37 7.10 7.77
N LEU A 102 -9.50 7.17 8.80
CA LEU A 102 -9.79 7.89 10.03
C LEU A 102 -9.98 9.40 9.77
N ILE A 103 -9.09 10.01 8.98
CA ILE A 103 -9.18 11.43 8.64
C ILE A 103 -10.46 11.72 7.85
N HIS A 104 -10.81 10.89 6.86
CA HIS A 104 -12.07 11.05 6.13
C HIS A 104 -13.29 10.94 7.05
N ALA A 105 -13.26 10.02 8.01
CA ALA A 105 -14.34 9.84 8.97
C ALA A 105 -14.49 11.05 9.92
N THR A 106 -13.40 11.73 10.28
CA THR A 106 -13.45 12.90 11.18
C THR A 106 -13.74 14.23 10.47
N HIS A 107 -13.74 14.26 9.14
CA HIS A 107 -13.97 15.48 8.34
C HIS A 107 -15.25 15.38 7.47
N ASP A 108 -16.19 14.52 7.85
CA ASP A 108 -17.48 14.31 7.16
C ASP A 108 -17.36 13.89 5.68
N GLU A 109 -16.24 13.29 5.30
CA GLU A 109 -15.98 12.79 3.94
C GLU A 109 -16.38 11.31 3.79
N ALA A 110 -17.61 10.98 4.23
CA ALA A 110 -18.11 9.60 4.25
C ALA A 110 -18.09 8.92 2.87
N HIS A 111 -18.16 9.70 1.79
CA HIS A 111 -18.07 9.22 0.41
C HIS A 111 -16.73 8.53 0.09
N ALA A 112 -15.66 8.83 0.83
CA ALA A 112 -14.33 8.22 0.63
C ALA A 112 -14.15 6.89 1.40
N LEU A 113 -15.01 6.58 2.37
CA LEU A 113 -14.87 5.41 3.23
C LEU A 113 -15.04 4.06 2.49
N PRO A 114 -16.00 3.89 1.55
CA PRO A 114 -16.13 2.65 0.80
C PRO A 114 -14.87 2.30 0.00
N ALA A 115 -14.26 3.29 -0.67
CA ALA A 115 -13.02 3.10 -1.41
C ALA A 115 -11.87 2.70 -0.48
N ASN A 116 -11.73 3.37 0.68
CA ASN A 116 -10.72 2.99 1.67
C ASN A 116 -10.93 1.58 2.24
N ALA A 117 -12.17 1.16 2.47
CA ALA A 117 -12.46 -0.19 2.95
C ALA A 117 -12.01 -1.27 1.95
N VAL A 118 -12.26 -1.05 0.65
CA VAL A 118 -11.76 -1.94 -0.41
C VAL A 118 -10.23 -1.96 -0.42
N TYR A 119 -9.58 -0.78 -0.40
CA TYR A 119 -8.12 -0.69 -0.38
C TYR A 119 -7.50 -1.39 0.84
N LEU A 120 -8.09 -1.22 2.02
CA LEU A 120 -7.63 -1.88 3.24
C LEU A 120 -7.77 -3.39 3.17
N ALA A 121 -8.86 -3.91 2.60
CA ALA A 121 -9.03 -5.35 2.39
C ALA A 121 -7.95 -5.92 1.44
N LEU A 122 -7.67 -5.22 0.33
CA LEU A 122 -6.62 -5.62 -0.62
C LEU A 122 -5.22 -5.55 0.03
N CYS A 123 -4.93 -4.49 0.78
CA CYS A 123 -3.68 -4.34 1.52
C CYS A 123 -3.50 -5.46 2.56
N GLY A 124 -4.55 -5.80 3.31
CA GLY A 124 -4.52 -6.91 4.26
C GLY A 124 -4.19 -8.26 3.59
N LEU A 125 -4.75 -8.50 2.40
CA LEU A 125 -4.45 -9.70 1.62
C LEU A 125 -3.00 -9.69 1.12
N ILE A 126 -2.48 -8.55 0.66
CA ILE A 126 -1.07 -8.38 0.28
C ILE A 126 -0.15 -8.68 1.47
N VAL A 127 -0.41 -8.09 2.64
CA VAL A 127 0.38 -8.31 3.86
C VAL A 127 0.41 -9.79 4.23
N TRP A 128 -0.74 -10.48 4.15
CA TRP A 128 -0.83 -11.91 4.44
C TRP A 128 -0.04 -12.77 3.43
N LEU A 129 -0.15 -12.49 2.13
CA LEU A 129 0.61 -13.20 1.08
C LEU A 129 2.11 -12.93 1.18
N TYR A 130 2.51 -11.69 1.47
CA TYR A 130 3.91 -11.33 1.67
C TYR A 130 4.52 -12.03 2.87
N ARG A 131 3.79 -12.08 4.00
CA ARG A 131 4.25 -12.81 5.20
C ARG A 131 4.58 -14.26 4.84
N ARG A 132 3.70 -14.93 4.10
CA ARG A 132 3.90 -16.32 3.63
C ARG A 132 5.05 -16.50 2.64
N ARG A 133 5.42 -15.45 1.91
CA ARG A 133 6.58 -15.45 0.99
C ARG A 133 7.89 -15.15 1.72
N ALA A 134 7.84 -14.35 2.77
CA ALA A 134 8.99 -13.84 3.52
C ALA A 134 9.46 -14.76 4.66
N THR A 135 8.58 -15.67 5.13
CA THR A 135 8.90 -16.75 6.08
C THR A 135 9.13 -18.06 5.35
#